data_AF-A0ABD1UCY7-F1
#
_entry.id   AF-A0ABD1UCY7-F1
#
_cell.length_a   1.000
_cell.length_b   1.000
_cell.length_c   1.000
_cell.angle_alpha   90.00
_cell.angle_beta   90.00
_cell.angle_gamma   90.00
#
_symmetry.space_group_name_H-M   'P 1'
#
loop_
_entity.id
_entity.type
_entity.pdbx_description
1 polymer ?
#
loop_
_entity_poly.entity_id
_entity_poly.type
_entity_poly.pdbx_seq_one_letter_code
_entity_poly.pdbx_strand_id
1 'polypeptide(L)'
;MEEIHGISPKLAHYACIVDMLSRQGNIEDALEFVNNMPIELDKRIWGALLAGSRKAHGSIDITECIAKQIINLDPKNASYYVILSNLYAEQGRWDEVEKLRRLVNQEELKKEMAYSMI
;
A
#
# COMPACT_ATOMS: atom_id res chain seq x y z
N MET A 1 15.66 19.18 0.35
CA MET A 1 14.59 20.09 0.82
C MET A 1 15.00 20.87 2.07
N GLU A 2 15.78 20.33 3.00
CA GLU A 2 16.35 21.13 4.10
C GLU A 2 17.53 22.01 3.66
N GLU A 3 18.44 21.50 2.83
CA GLU A 3 19.67 22.23 2.48
C GLU A 3 19.49 23.46 1.57
N ILE A 4 18.36 23.57 0.85
CA ILE A 4 18.19 24.57 -0.22
C ILE A 4 17.26 25.72 0.18
N HIS A 5 16.28 25.45 1.06
CA HIS A 5 15.23 26.41 1.40
C HIS A 5 15.04 26.63 2.91
N GLY A 6 15.77 25.92 3.78
CA GLY A 6 15.65 26.07 5.24
C GLY A 6 14.29 25.64 5.80
N ILE A 7 13.48 24.91 5.02
CA ILE A 7 12.18 24.40 5.42
C ILE A 7 12.33 22.93 5.79
N SER A 8 12.10 22.60 7.06
CA SER A 8 12.04 21.20 7.49
C SER A 8 10.79 20.53 6.89
N PRO A 9 10.94 19.49 6.05
CA PRO A 9 9.82 18.82 5.42
C PRO A 9 8.92 18.19 6.47
N LYS A 10 7.64 18.55 6.45
CA LYS A 10 6.62 17.90 7.28
C LYS A 10 6.12 16.64 6.59
N LEU A 11 5.50 15.75 7.36
CA LEU A 11 4.85 14.53 6.85
C LEU A 11 3.93 14.80 5.64
N ALA A 12 3.25 15.96 5.61
CA ALA A 12 2.40 16.37 4.49
C ALA A 12 3.18 16.55 3.17
N HIS A 13 4.40 17.11 3.21
CA HIS A 13 5.22 17.29 2.02
C HIS A 13 5.68 15.94 1.45
N TYR A 14 6.08 15.02 2.34
CA TYR A 14 6.42 13.65 1.97
C TYR A 14 5.23 12.91 1.34
N ALA A 15 4.04 13.01 1.95
CA ALA A 15 2.83 12.42 1.40
C ALA A 15 2.49 12.96 0.00
N CYS A 16 2.68 14.26 -0.25
CA CYS A 16 2.49 14.86 -1.58
C CYS A 16 3.47 14.31 -2.62
N ILE A 17 4.75 14.15 -2.28
CA ILE A 17 5.76 13.60 -3.21
C ILE A 17 5.44 12.14 -3.54
N VAL A 18 5.09 11.36 -2.53
CA VAL A 18 4.69 9.96 -2.70
C VAL A 18 3.44 9.84 -3.56
N ASP A 19 2.40 10.64 -3.32
CA ASP A 19 1.18 10.65 -4.14
C ASP A 19 1.47 11.04 -5.60
N MET A 20 2.37 12.01 -5.84
CA MET A 20 2.79 12.39 -7.19
C MET A 20 3.52 11.24 -7.91
N LEU A 21 4.55 10.67 -7.29
CA LEU A 21 5.33 9.56 -7.87
C LEU A 21 4.43 8.33 -8.13
N SER A 22 3.56 8.03 -7.17
CA SER A 22 2.60 6.92 -7.24
C SER A 22 1.62 7.06 -8.41
N ARG A 23 1.15 8.28 -8.69
CA ARG A 23 0.25 8.56 -9.82
C ARG A 23 0.94 8.57 -11.17
N GLN A 24 2.22 8.90 -11.21
CA GLN A 24 3.01 8.93 -12.43
C GLN A 24 3.43 7.53 -12.90
N GLY A 25 3.25 6.52 -12.03
CA GLY A 25 3.64 5.14 -12.27
C GLY A 25 5.06 4.81 -11.82
N ASN A 26 5.78 5.78 -11.27
CA ASN A 26 7.15 5.65 -10.77
C ASN A 26 7.14 5.12 -9.33
N ILE A 27 6.72 3.87 -9.18
CA ILE A 27 6.54 3.25 -7.86
C ILE A 27 7.87 2.85 -7.24
N GLU A 28 8.86 2.49 -8.05
CA GLU A 28 10.24 2.25 -7.60
C GLU A 28 10.83 3.50 -6.96
N ASP A 29 10.77 4.64 -7.65
CA ASP A 29 11.21 5.94 -7.12
C ASP A 29 10.43 6.33 -5.87
N ALA A 30 9.12 6.06 -5.83
CA ALA A 30 8.29 6.34 -4.67
C ALA A 30 8.72 5.51 -3.45
N LEU A 31 9.06 4.23 -3.66
CA LEU A 31 9.53 3.33 -2.61
C LEU A 31 10.93 3.70 -2.12
N GLU A 32 11.84 4.04 -3.03
CA GLU A 32 13.18 4.50 -2.69
C GLU A 32 13.14 5.81 -1.91
N PHE A 33 12.32 6.78 -2.36
CA PHE A 33 12.13 8.04 -1.66
C PHE A 33 11.63 7.82 -0.23
N VAL A 34 10.70 6.88 -0.07
CA VAL A 34 10.11 6.47 1.20
C VAL A 34 11.12 5.78 2.12
N ASN A 35 11.95 4.88 1.61
CA ASN A 35 13.02 4.23 2.37
C ASN A 35 14.11 5.21 2.82
N ASN A 36 14.33 6.28 2.06
CA ASN A 36 15.30 7.34 2.37
C ASN A 36 14.73 8.43 3.29
N MET A 37 13.46 8.35 3.73
CA MET A 37 12.91 9.34 4.65
C MET A 37 13.46 9.13 6.07
N PRO A 38 13.84 10.21 6.77
CA PRO A 38 14.25 10.14 8.17
C PRO A 38 13.06 9.99 9.15
N ILE A 39 11.85 9.74 8.63
CA ILE A 39 10.59 9.74 9.38
C ILE A 39 9.84 8.44 9.10
N GLU A 40 9.27 7.86 10.14
CA GLU A 40 8.44 6.66 10.01
C GLU A 40 7.16 6.97 9.22
N LEU A 41 6.84 6.06 8.31
CA LEU A 41 5.75 6.21 7.37
C LEU A 41 4.43 5.91 8.07
N ASP A 42 3.45 6.79 7.88
CA ASP A 42 2.10 6.51 8.36
C ASP A 42 1.33 5.60 7.40
N LYS A 43 0.25 5.00 7.90
CA LYS A 43 -0.68 4.16 7.12
C LYS A 43 -1.23 4.84 5.86
N ARG A 44 -1.25 6.19 5.81
CA ARG A 44 -1.78 6.95 4.67
C ARG A 44 -0.79 6.95 3.52
N ILE A 45 0.50 7.11 3.81
CA ILE A 45 1.57 7.05 2.81
C ILE A 45 1.66 5.65 2.20
N TRP A 46 1.61 4.60 3.01
CA TRP A 46 1.56 3.22 2.52
C TRP A 46 0.31 2.94 1.67
N GLY A 47 -0.85 3.47 2.08
CA GLY A 47 -2.08 3.36 1.30
C GLY A 47 -1.99 4.05 -0.06
N ALA A 48 -1.35 5.21 -0.13
CA ALA A 48 -1.13 5.95 -1.37
C ALA A 48 -0.19 5.19 -2.33
N LEU A 49 0.91 4.63 -1.81
CA LEU A 49 1.83 3.76 -2.56
C LEU A 49 1.09 2.56 -3.16
N LEU A 50 0.28 1.87 -2.35
CA LEU A 50 -0.47 0.69 -2.78
C LEU A 50 -1.51 1.04 -3.87
N ALA A 51 -2.17 2.19 -3.72
CA ALA A 51 -3.15 2.66 -4.71
C ALA A 51 -2.48 3.04 -6.04
N GLY A 52 -1.29 3.64 -6.01
CA GLY A 52 -0.50 3.93 -7.19
C GLY A 52 0.05 2.68 -7.87
N SER A 53 0.58 1.74 -7.09
CA SER A 53 1.25 0.55 -7.62
C SER A 53 0.32 -0.32 -8.44
N ARG A 54 -0.95 -0.40 -8.01
CA ARG A 54 -2.02 -1.08 -8.75
C ARG A 54 -2.39 -0.38 -10.06
N LYS A 55 -2.34 0.95 -10.15
CA LYS A 55 -2.71 1.71 -11.36
C LYS A 55 -1.59 1.72 -12.40
N ALA A 56 -0.34 1.63 -11.95
CA ALA A 56 0.83 1.86 -12.76
C ALA A 56 1.19 0.70 -13.71
N HIS A 57 0.47 -0.43 -13.70
CA HIS A 57 1.04 -1.72 -14.14
C HIS A 57 2.43 -1.96 -13.49
N GLY A 58 2.60 -1.48 -12.24
CA GLY A 58 3.88 -1.53 -11.56
C GLY A 58 4.32 -2.96 -11.34
N SER A 59 5.62 -3.16 -11.12
CA SER A 59 6.17 -4.48 -10.78
C SER A 59 5.35 -5.10 -9.66
N ILE A 60 4.79 -6.29 -9.97
CA ILE A 60 3.86 -6.97 -9.08
C ILE A 60 4.56 -7.32 -7.75
N ASP A 61 5.86 -7.60 -7.80
CA ASP A 61 6.69 -7.86 -6.63
C ASP A 61 6.75 -6.67 -5.67
N ILE A 62 6.79 -5.45 -6.22
CA ILE A 62 6.78 -4.22 -5.40
C ILE A 62 5.41 -4.02 -4.77
N THR A 63 4.34 -4.25 -5.53
CA THR A 63 2.97 -4.18 -5.00
C THR A 63 2.75 -5.22 -3.90
N GLU A 64 3.27 -6.43 -4.04
CA GLU A 64 3.23 -7.48 -3.02
C GLU A 64 4.00 -7.05 -1.76
N CYS A 65 5.18 -6.45 -1.91
CA CYS A 65 5.97 -5.94 -0.79
C CYS A 65 5.23 -4.84 -0.02
N ILE A 66 4.71 -3.84 -0.73
CA ILE A 66 3.92 -2.73 -0.14
C ILE A 66 2.70 -3.28 0.59
N ALA A 67 1.97 -4.22 -0.01
CA ALA A 67 0.79 -4.84 0.60
C ALA A 67 1.13 -5.61 1.89
N LYS A 68 2.27 -6.31 1.94
CA LYS A 68 2.73 -6.99 3.16
C LYS A 68 3.12 -5.99 4.26
N GLN A 69 3.79 -4.89 3.92
CA GLN A 69 4.15 -3.86 4.90
C GLN A 69 2.90 -3.22 5.53
N ILE A 70 1.89 -2.87 4.73
CA ILE A 70 0.68 -2.24 5.27
C ILE A 70 -0.16 -3.22 6.11
N ILE A 71 -0.16 -4.51 5.76
CA ILE A 71 -0.78 -5.56 6.59
C ILE A 71 -0.07 -5.69 7.93
N ASN A 72 1.27 -5.65 7.96
CA ASN A 72 2.02 -5.70 9.21
C ASN A 72 1.75 -4.47 10.10
N LEU A 73 1.51 -3.30 9.50
CA LEU A 73 1.20 -2.06 10.22
C LEU A 73 -0.22 -2.00 10.75
N ASP A 74 -1.19 -2.50 10.00
CA ASP A 74 -2.60 -2.54 10.39
C ASP A 74 -3.25 -3.89 10.00
N PRO A 75 -2.93 -4.97 10.75
CA PRO A 75 -3.41 -6.31 10.42
C PRO A 75 -4.91 -6.47 10.62
N LYS A 76 -5.57 -5.50 11.28
CA LYS A 76 -7.01 -5.50 11.52
C LYS A 76 -7.83 -5.03 10.33
N ASN A 77 -7.18 -4.51 9.30
CA ASN A 77 -7.86 -3.96 8.14
C ASN A 77 -8.00 -5.01 7.03
N ALA A 78 -9.18 -5.62 6.93
CA ALA A 78 -9.51 -6.62 5.92
C ALA A 78 -9.29 -6.14 4.46
N SER A 79 -9.35 -4.84 4.20
CA SER A 79 -9.21 -4.30 2.84
C SER A 79 -7.82 -4.56 2.24
N TYR A 80 -6.76 -4.57 3.06
CA TYR A 80 -5.40 -4.83 2.59
C TYR A 80 -5.21 -6.29 2.15
N TYR A 81 -5.80 -7.24 2.88
CA TYR A 81 -5.80 -8.65 2.50
C TYR A 81 -6.58 -8.90 1.21
N VAL A 82 -7.70 -8.19 1.00
CA VAL A 82 -8.46 -8.26 -0.26
C VAL A 82 -7.61 -7.75 -1.43
N ILE A 83 -6.88 -6.65 -1.25
CA ILE A 83 -5.99 -6.12 -2.29
C ILE A 83 -4.89 -7.13 -2.63
N LEU A 84 -4.22 -7.71 -1.63
CA LEU A 84 -3.20 -8.73 -1.83
C LEU A 84 -3.76 -10.00 -2.49
N SER A 85 -4.97 -10.42 -2.09
CA SER A 85 -5.65 -11.56 -2.70
C SER A 85 -5.98 -11.31 -4.18
N ASN A 86 -6.40 -10.09 -4.54
CA ASN A 86 -6.66 -9.75 -5.94
C ASN A 86 -5.36 -9.76 -6.76
N LEU A 87 -4.27 -9.25 -6.19
CA LEU A 87 -2.95 -9.28 -6.81
C LEU A 87 -2.48 -10.72 -7.12
N TYR A 88 -2.67 -11.65 -6.18
CA TYR A 88 -2.35 -13.06 -6.41
C TYR A 88 -3.27 -13.72 -7.44
N ALA A 89 -4.55 -13.35 -7.47
CA ALA A 89 -5.48 -13.84 -8.48
C ALA A 89 -5.10 -13.37 -9.89
N GLU A 90 -4.66 -12.12 -10.06
CA GLU A 90 -4.16 -11.58 -11.34
C GLU A 90 -2.93 -12.34 -11.85
N GLN A 91 -2.11 -12.89 -10.95
CA GLN A 91 -0.97 -13.76 -11.28
C GLN A 91 -1.34 -15.24 -11.44
N GLY A 92 -2.60 -15.63 -11.24
CA GLY A 92 -3.02 -17.05 -11.23
C GLY A 92 -2.48 -17.85 -10.02
N ARG A 93 -2.00 -17.19 -8.97
CA ARG A 93 -1.48 -17.80 -7.73
C ARG A 93 -2.63 -18.17 -6.78
N TRP A 94 -3.51 -19.07 -7.23
CA TRP A 94 -4.74 -19.44 -6.51
C TRP A 94 -4.49 -20.07 -5.13
N ASP A 95 -3.38 -20.78 -4.95
CA ASP A 95 -3.00 -21.35 -3.65
C ASP A 95 -2.77 -20.25 -2.59
N GLU A 96 -2.15 -19.13 -2.99
CA GLU A 96 -1.92 -18.00 -2.10
C GLU A 96 -3.22 -17.23 -1.79
N VAL A 97 -4.12 -17.14 -2.77
CA VAL A 97 -5.47 -16.60 -2.58
C VAL A 97 -6.24 -17.40 -1.53
N GLU A 98 -6.20 -18.72 -1.62
CA GLU A 98 -6.88 -19.61 -0.67
C GLU A 98 -6.28 -19.49 0.75
N LYS A 99 -4.94 -19.42 0.87
CA LYS A 99 -4.27 -19.17 2.15
C LYS A 99 -4.71 -17.84 2.78
N LEU A 100 -4.73 -16.76 2.00
CA LEU A 100 -5.17 -15.45 2.49
C LEU A 100 -6.64 -15.46 2.93
N ARG A 101 -7.52 -16.11 2.17
CA ARG A 101 -8.94 -16.23 2.54
C ARG A 101 -9.13 -16.95 3.87
N ARG A 102 -8.36 -18.01 4.11
CA ARG A 102 -8.37 -18.72 5.39
C ARG A 102 -7.90 -17.83 6.53
N LEU A 103 -6.84 -17.07 6.32
CA LEU A 103 -6.28 -16.16 7.32
C LEU A 103 -7.28 -15.04 7.69
N VAL A 104 -7.93 -14.43 6.70
CA VAL A 104 -8.97 -13.40 6.93
C VAL A 104 -10.17 -13.98 7.69
N ASN A 105 -10.59 -15.21 7.38
CA ASN A 105 -11.68 -15.88 8.09
C ASN A 105 -11.31 -16.30 9.52
N GLN A 106 -10.04 -16.64 9.77
CA GLN A 106 -9.54 -17.03 11.10
C GLN A 106 -9.39 -15.84 12.04
N GLU A 107 -8.94 -14.68 11.53
CA GLU A 107 -8.74 -13.48 12.31
C GLU A 107 -10.05 -12.75 12.72
N GLU A 108 -11.23 -13.34 12.45
CA GLU A 108 -12.55 -12.68 12.57
C GLU A 108 -12.56 -11.26 11.99
N LEU A 109 -11.79 -11.03 10.91
CA LEU A 109 -11.77 -9.79 10.16
C LEU A 109 -13.08 -9.70 9.38
N LYS A 110 -14.18 -9.46 10.10
CA LYS A 110 -15.50 -9.21 9.54
C LYS A 110 -15.31 -8.02 8.62
N LYS A 111 -15.31 -8.32 7.32
CA LYS A 111 -15.45 -7.36 6.25
C LYS A 111 -16.55 -6.40 6.70
N GLU A 112 -16.21 -5.14 6.99
CA GLU A 112 -17.23 -4.10 7.02
C GLU A 112 -17.78 -4.12 5.59
N MET A 113 -18.89 -4.84 5.42
CA MET A 113 -19.62 -4.85 4.17
C MET A 113 -20.12 -3.42 4.04
N ALA A 114 -19.43 -2.62 3.23
CA ALA A 114 -19.94 -1.35 2.79
C ALA A 114 -21.22 -1.64 2.01
N TYR A 115 -22.36 -1.57 2.69
CA TYR A 115 -23.66 -1.60 2.06
C TYR A 115 -23.79 -0.27 1.30
N SER A 116 -23.77 -0.33 -0.02
CA SER A 116 -24.27 0.78 -0.83
C SER A 116 -25.79 0.66 -0.81
N MET A 117 -26.47 1.50 -0.03
CA MET A 117 -27.90 1.70 -0.20
C MET A 117 -28.10 2.49 -1.50
N ILE A 118 -28.68 1.82 -2.50
CA ILE A 118 -29.30 2.47 -3.65
C ILE A 118 -30.77 2.69 -3.28
#